data_AF-A0A9K3KVR5-F1
#
_entry.id   AF-A0A9K3KVR5-F1
#
_cell.length_a   1.000
_cell.length_b   1.000
_cell.length_c   1.000
_cell.angle_alpha   90.00
_cell.angle_beta   90.00
_cell.angle_gamma   90.00
#
_symmetry.space_group_name_H-M   'P 1'
#
loop_
_entity.id
_entity.type
_entity.pdbx_description
1 polymer ?
#
loop_
_entity_poly.entity_id
_entity_poly.type
_entity_poly.pdbx_seq_one_letter_code
_entity_poly.pdbx_strand_id
1 'polypeptide(L)'
;MLTSTLRSAASRVSATTARRFSSSSGGGGGGGVALPVSLLALAGTGYIFYEMEGLKAKTDDLQVQISGKSNSAFVFIKPHACKGKAGAVEQVLEDKLKEAGIRITDKGEILAESIDKNMYIDTHYGAIASKAVKLKPSELNVPDKGKKEFKEVFGEDWDTAVNSGKVYNAKDGASKLGLDAEGLNKEWSKLTRGKDLIKFGGGFYCGKVKNIYVVNGFYMSMRAAYCNPGEKIRWYTVNWNTDSLSWEDFRSKVLGATDPSSAPKGSIRRTILDDYKALGLESKPNTGDNGVHASASPFEALAERVNWLGKKIEDDGFGKGLLAKGIPKATIKKWSEDAQVTVEGETKDGKTTSVFDTLEDLDADTSLVKVSKISK
;
A
#
# COMPACT_ATOMS: atom_id res chain seq x y z
N MET A 1 20.66 -15.42 -8.22
CA MET A 1 21.51 -15.93 -9.31
C MET A 1 23.01 -15.74 -9.02
N LEU A 2 23.49 -14.58 -8.55
CA LEU A 2 24.92 -14.43 -8.17
C LEU A 2 25.41 -15.44 -7.11
N THR A 3 24.57 -15.80 -6.14
CA THR A 3 24.92 -16.71 -5.03
C THR A 3 25.14 -18.17 -5.47
N SER A 4 24.42 -18.66 -6.48
CA SER A 4 24.63 -20.02 -7.00
C SER A 4 25.86 -20.10 -7.91
N THR A 5 26.12 -19.05 -8.70
CA THR A 5 27.28 -18.95 -9.58
C THR A 5 28.59 -18.87 -8.79
N LEU A 6 28.60 -18.17 -7.64
CA LEU A 6 29.78 -18.04 -6.78
C LEU A 6 30.06 -19.29 -5.92
N ARG A 7 29.03 -20.00 -5.45
CA ARG A 7 29.21 -21.33 -4.82
C ARG A 7 29.82 -22.34 -5.79
N SER A 8 29.44 -22.29 -7.07
CA SER A 8 30.03 -23.14 -8.11
C SER A 8 31.49 -22.76 -8.43
N ALA A 9 31.84 -21.47 -8.35
CA ALA A 9 33.22 -21.02 -8.53
C ALA A 9 34.14 -21.47 -7.38
N ALA A 10 33.69 -21.33 -6.13
CA ALA A 10 34.44 -21.76 -4.94
C ALA A 10 34.67 -23.28 -4.91
N SER A 11 33.67 -24.08 -5.30
CA SER A 11 33.81 -25.55 -5.38
C SER A 11 34.75 -26.00 -6.51
N ARG A 12 34.76 -25.30 -7.65
CA ARG A 12 35.69 -25.58 -8.77
C ARG A 12 37.14 -25.24 -8.42
N VAL A 13 37.39 -24.15 -7.69
CA VAL A 13 38.74 -23.80 -7.22
C VAL A 13 39.26 -24.85 -6.24
N SER A 14 38.40 -25.33 -5.32
CA SER A 14 38.77 -26.38 -4.36
C SER A 14 39.12 -27.71 -5.04
N ALA A 15 38.38 -28.12 -6.08
CA ALA A 15 38.63 -29.37 -6.79
C ALA A 15 39.88 -29.33 -7.69
N THR A 16 40.18 -28.18 -8.29
CA THR A 16 41.32 -28.02 -9.20
C THR A 16 42.65 -27.94 -8.43
N THR A 17 42.64 -27.32 -7.25
CA THR A 17 43.82 -27.24 -6.37
C THR A 17 44.12 -28.57 -5.69
N ALA A 18 43.10 -29.35 -5.31
CA ALA A 18 43.29 -30.69 -4.74
C ALA A 18 43.91 -31.69 -5.76
N ARG A 19 43.56 -31.60 -7.05
CA ARG A 19 44.13 -32.46 -8.10
C ARG A 19 45.58 -32.13 -8.46
N ARG A 20 46.06 -30.90 -8.24
CA ARG A 20 47.45 -30.50 -8.54
C ARG A 20 48.46 -30.93 -7.48
N PHE A 21 48.02 -31.32 -6.28
CA PHE A 21 48.90 -31.72 -5.17
C PHE A 21 49.04 -33.24 -4.99
N SER A 22 48.27 -34.06 -5.70
CA SER A 22 48.43 -35.53 -5.64
C SER A 22 49.54 -36.06 -6.57
N SER A 23 50.27 -35.18 -7.29
CA SER A 23 51.29 -35.59 -8.27
C SER A 23 52.72 -35.15 -7.94
N SER A 24 53.00 -34.71 -6.71
CA SER A 24 54.36 -34.33 -6.31
C SER A 24 54.72 -34.90 -4.93
N SER A 25 54.88 -36.22 -4.85
CA SER A 25 55.59 -36.89 -3.76
C SER A 25 57.00 -37.23 -4.24
N GLY A 26 57.97 -36.41 -3.85
CA GLY A 26 59.38 -36.62 -4.17
C GLY A 26 60.31 -35.81 -3.26
N GLY A 27 60.58 -36.35 -2.07
CA GLY A 27 61.85 -36.18 -1.34
C GLY A 27 62.10 -34.88 -0.55
N GLY A 28 62.61 -35.04 0.67
CA GLY A 28 63.46 -34.05 1.33
C GLY A 28 62.87 -33.42 2.59
N GLY A 29 63.41 -33.80 3.75
CA GLY A 29 63.00 -33.30 5.05
C GLY A 29 63.38 -31.84 5.32
N GLY A 30 62.61 -31.23 6.22
CA GLY A 30 62.84 -29.91 6.78
C GLY A 30 61.67 -29.54 7.68
N GLY A 31 61.90 -29.55 9.00
CA GLY A 31 60.92 -29.18 10.01
C GLY A 31 60.59 -27.69 9.91
N GLY A 32 59.60 -27.37 9.08
CA GLY A 32 58.92 -26.09 9.06
C GLY A 32 57.45 -26.38 8.82
N VAL A 33 56.58 -25.92 9.70
CA VAL A 33 55.13 -26.01 9.52
C VAL A 33 54.76 -25.07 8.37
N ALA A 34 54.99 -25.53 7.14
CA ALA A 34 54.48 -24.87 5.95
C ALA A 34 52.97 -25.13 5.94
N LEU A 35 52.20 -24.23 6.58
CA LEU A 35 50.77 -24.16 6.35
C LEU A 35 50.58 -24.09 4.83
N PRO A 36 49.89 -25.07 4.21
CA PRO A 36 49.80 -25.12 2.77
C PRO A 36 49.14 -23.83 2.30
N VAL A 37 49.71 -23.19 1.28
CA VAL A 37 49.27 -21.90 0.72
C VAL A 37 47.75 -21.87 0.42
N SER A 38 47.15 -23.04 0.17
CA SER A 38 45.71 -23.23 0.04
C SER A 38 44.91 -22.92 1.30
N LEU A 39 45.40 -23.23 2.51
CA LEU A 39 44.76 -22.87 3.77
C LEU A 39 44.82 -21.35 4.02
N LEU A 40 45.94 -20.71 3.71
CA LEU A 40 46.10 -19.25 3.80
C LEU A 40 45.19 -18.52 2.81
N ALA A 41 45.03 -19.03 1.58
CA ALA A 41 44.12 -18.47 0.59
C ALA A 41 42.63 -18.65 0.99
N LEU A 42 42.27 -19.80 1.56
CA LEU A 42 40.93 -20.05 2.11
C LEU A 42 40.64 -19.16 3.33
N ALA A 43 41.60 -19.00 4.24
CA ALA A 43 41.48 -18.12 5.39
C ALA A 43 41.36 -16.65 4.96
N GLY A 44 42.16 -16.19 3.99
CA GLY A 44 42.07 -14.85 3.42
C GLY A 44 40.74 -14.60 2.70
N THR A 45 40.26 -15.57 1.93
CA THR A 45 38.93 -15.49 1.28
C THR A 45 37.81 -15.47 2.32
N GLY A 46 37.91 -16.28 3.37
CA GLY A 46 36.97 -16.30 4.48
C GLY A 46 36.95 -14.99 5.27
N TYR A 47 38.12 -14.40 5.52
CA TYR A 47 38.24 -13.10 6.18
C TYR A 47 37.64 -11.95 5.34
N ILE A 48 37.93 -11.92 4.03
CA ILE A 48 37.31 -10.95 3.11
C ILE A 48 35.79 -11.12 3.09
N PHE A 49 35.29 -12.36 3.04
CA PHE A 49 33.87 -12.64 3.07
C PHE A 49 33.22 -12.14 4.37
N TYR A 50 33.84 -12.40 5.51
CA TYR A 50 33.38 -11.91 6.82
C TYR A 50 33.33 -10.37 6.90
N GLU A 51 34.38 -9.69 6.45
CA GLU A 51 34.42 -8.22 6.37
C GLU A 51 33.32 -7.67 5.45
N MET A 52 33.09 -8.32 4.29
CA MET A 52 32.02 -7.94 3.38
C MET A 52 30.62 -8.13 3.98
N GLU A 53 30.39 -9.21 4.73
CA GLU A 53 29.13 -9.43 5.46
C GLU A 53 28.94 -8.36 6.55
N GLY A 54 29.99 -8.02 7.29
CA GLY A 54 29.97 -6.95 8.29
C GLY A 54 29.68 -5.57 7.69
N LEU A 55 30.29 -5.24 6.55
CA LEU A 55 30.04 -3.98 5.84
C LEU A 55 28.62 -3.94 5.27
N LYS A 56 28.12 -5.07 4.75
CA LYS A 56 26.74 -5.19 4.27
C LYS A 56 25.74 -4.95 5.40
N ALA A 57 25.94 -5.59 6.57
CA ALA A 57 25.07 -5.40 7.72
C ALA A 57 25.01 -3.93 8.17
N LYS A 58 26.15 -3.24 8.22
CA LYS A 58 26.21 -1.80 8.52
C LYS A 58 25.49 -0.94 7.48
N THR A 59 25.66 -1.28 6.20
CA THR A 59 25.00 -0.58 5.09
C THR A 59 23.47 -0.76 5.16
N ASP A 60 23.02 -1.98 5.41
CA ASP A 60 21.59 -2.30 5.57
C ASP A 60 21.01 -1.56 6.79
N ASP A 61 21.73 -1.50 7.91
CA ASP A 61 21.30 -0.75 9.10
C ASP A 61 21.17 0.76 8.83
N LEU A 62 22.18 1.39 8.21
CA LEU A 62 22.12 2.80 7.80
C LEU A 62 20.97 3.05 6.82
N GLN A 63 20.73 2.13 5.88
CA GLN A 63 19.61 2.23 4.95
C GLN A 63 18.28 2.20 5.69
N VAL A 64 18.11 1.33 6.69
CA VAL A 64 16.91 1.29 7.53
C VAL A 64 16.73 2.61 8.28
N GLN A 65 17.79 3.15 8.88
CA GLN A 65 17.73 4.42 9.61
C GLN A 65 17.32 5.58 8.69
N ILE A 66 17.93 5.68 7.49
CA ILE A 66 17.59 6.72 6.50
C ILE A 66 16.15 6.57 6.03
N SER A 67 15.71 5.35 5.70
CA SER A 67 14.34 5.07 5.27
C SER A 67 13.32 5.34 6.37
N GLY A 68 13.70 5.15 7.65
CA GLY A 68 12.83 5.40 8.80
C GLY A 68 12.72 6.86 9.21
N LYS A 69 13.69 7.71 8.84
CA LYS A 69 13.70 9.13 9.21
C LYS A 69 12.92 10.05 8.27
N SER A 70 12.26 9.48 7.25
CA SER A 70 11.52 10.29 6.31
C SER A 70 10.26 9.62 5.80
N ASN A 71 9.13 10.29 6.00
CA ASN A 71 7.87 9.93 5.39
C ASN A 71 7.83 10.41 3.94
N SER A 72 7.24 9.60 3.07
CA SER A 72 7.06 9.92 1.65
C SER A 72 5.72 9.39 1.17
N ALA A 73 4.82 10.28 0.78
CA ALA A 73 3.47 9.96 0.35
C ALA A 73 3.28 10.20 -1.15
N PHE A 74 2.36 9.46 -1.75
CA PHE A 74 1.76 9.75 -3.04
C PHE A 74 0.40 10.42 -2.80
N VAL A 75 0.20 11.57 -3.44
CA VAL A 75 -0.97 12.43 -3.27
C VAL A 75 -1.53 12.74 -4.64
N PHE A 76 -2.84 12.75 -4.81
CA PHE A 76 -3.42 13.24 -6.06
C PHE A 76 -4.73 14.00 -5.86
N ILE A 77 -4.96 14.97 -6.74
CA ILE A 77 -6.24 15.64 -6.92
C ILE A 77 -7.12 14.72 -7.75
N LYS A 78 -8.32 14.45 -7.24
CA LYS A 78 -9.29 13.57 -7.88
C LYS A 78 -9.91 14.22 -9.11
N PRO A 79 -10.46 13.44 -10.05
CA PRO A 79 -10.98 13.95 -11.32
C PRO A 79 -12.01 15.08 -11.18
N HIS A 80 -12.98 14.97 -10.27
CA HIS A 80 -13.97 16.03 -10.05
C HIS A 80 -13.33 17.37 -9.66
N ALA A 81 -12.20 17.35 -8.95
CA ALA A 81 -11.50 18.54 -8.50
C ALA A 81 -10.51 19.09 -9.53
N CYS A 82 -10.16 18.30 -10.57
CA CYS A 82 -9.41 18.76 -11.73
C CYS A 82 -10.26 19.59 -12.72
N LYS A 83 -11.59 19.60 -12.57
CA LYS A 83 -12.54 20.31 -13.44
C LYS A 83 -12.80 21.76 -13.04
N GLY A 84 -12.24 22.20 -11.91
CA GLY A 84 -12.38 23.56 -11.43
C GLY A 84 -11.64 24.58 -12.29
N LYS A 85 -11.55 25.81 -11.76
CA LYS A 85 -10.67 26.84 -12.30
C LYS A 85 -9.24 26.30 -12.36
N ALA A 86 -8.63 26.36 -13.54
CA ALA A 86 -7.30 25.79 -13.77
C ALA A 86 -6.27 26.27 -12.73
N GLY A 87 -5.61 25.32 -12.07
CA GLY A 87 -4.56 25.58 -11.07
C GLY A 87 -5.08 25.94 -9.67
N ALA A 88 -6.37 26.17 -9.47
CA ALA A 88 -6.89 26.66 -8.19
C ALA A 88 -6.81 25.60 -7.08
N VAL A 89 -7.15 24.35 -7.39
CA VAL A 89 -7.06 23.25 -6.41
C VAL A 89 -5.60 22.82 -6.23
N GLU A 90 -4.80 22.81 -7.29
CA GLU A 90 -3.36 22.63 -7.22
C GLU A 90 -2.73 23.64 -6.25
N GLN A 91 -3.07 24.92 -6.36
CA GLN A 91 -2.57 25.95 -5.46
C GLN A 91 -2.95 25.70 -4.00
N VAL A 92 -4.23 25.39 -3.71
CA VAL A 92 -4.67 25.04 -2.35
C VAL A 92 -3.85 23.88 -1.78
N LEU A 93 -3.65 22.82 -2.57
CA LEU A 93 -2.87 21.66 -2.15
C LEU A 93 -1.40 22.03 -1.89
N GLU A 94 -0.76 22.71 -2.84
CA GLU A 94 0.66 23.07 -2.78
C GLU A 94 0.96 24.04 -1.62
N ASP A 95 0.11 25.04 -1.40
CA ASP A 95 0.25 26.00 -0.30
C ASP A 95 0.09 25.31 1.05
N LYS A 96 -0.90 24.42 1.20
CA LYS A 96 -1.13 23.70 2.47
C LYS A 96 -0.04 22.69 2.79
N LEU A 97 0.51 22.01 1.80
CA LEU A 97 1.67 21.14 1.98
C LEU A 97 2.89 21.96 2.45
N LYS A 98 3.13 23.12 1.82
CA LYS A 98 4.23 24.01 2.18
C LYS A 98 4.07 24.58 3.60
N GLU A 99 2.87 25.03 3.98
CA GLU A 99 2.55 25.51 5.33
C GLU A 99 2.84 24.43 6.40
N ALA A 100 2.61 23.15 6.08
CA ALA A 100 2.88 22.02 6.95
C ALA A 100 4.36 21.57 6.94
N GLY A 101 5.25 22.27 6.22
CA GLY A 101 6.66 21.88 6.09
C GLY A 101 6.90 20.64 5.21
N ILE A 102 5.92 20.26 4.40
CA ILE A 102 6.01 19.10 3.51
C ILE A 102 6.58 19.54 2.16
N ARG A 103 7.65 18.86 1.73
CA ARG A 103 8.32 19.14 0.45
C ARG A 103 7.68 18.34 -0.68
N ILE A 104 7.28 19.02 -1.75
CA ILE A 104 6.93 18.37 -3.02
C ILE A 104 8.22 17.93 -3.71
N THR A 105 8.30 16.65 -4.08
CA THR A 105 9.49 16.05 -4.68
C THR A 105 9.34 15.81 -6.17
N ASP A 106 8.11 15.59 -6.64
CA ASP A 106 7.75 15.45 -8.05
C ASP A 106 6.25 15.71 -8.21
N LYS A 107 5.81 16.03 -9.44
CA LYS A 107 4.39 16.18 -9.77
C LYS A 107 4.11 15.95 -11.25
N GLY A 108 2.89 15.57 -11.57
CA GLY A 108 2.47 15.33 -12.96
C GLY A 108 0.98 15.13 -13.14
N GLU A 109 0.62 14.60 -14.30
CA GLU A 109 -0.76 14.30 -14.69
C GLU A 109 -0.85 12.89 -15.26
N ILE A 110 -1.95 12.20 -15.00
CA ILE A 110 -2.28 10.92 -15.64
C ILE A 110 -3.73 11.01 -16.14
N LEU A 111 -3.90 10.83 -17.45
CA LEU A 111 -5.19 10.89 -18.14
C LEU A 111 -5.96 9.57 -17.99
N ALA A 112 -7.30 9.66 -18.03
CA ALA A 112 -8.21 8.54 -17.89
C ALA A 112 -7.89 7.35 -18.80
N GLU A 113 -7.48 7.60 -20.04
CA GLU A 113 -7.14 6.55 -21.00
C GLU A 113 -5.94 5.72 -20.51
N SER A 114 -4.96 6.36 -19.88
CA SER A 114 -3.83 5.68 -19.24
C SER A 114 -4.27 4.96 -17.96
N ILE A 115 -5.16 5.56 -17.17
CA ILE A 115 -5.69 4.95 -15.94
C ILE A 115 -6.42 3.64 -16.28
N ASP A 116 -7.30 3.67 -17.27
CA ASP A 116 -8.10 2.52 -17.68
C ASP A 116 -7.25 1.45 -18.34
N LYS A 117 -6.40 1.83 -19.32
CA LYS A 117 -5.53 0.89 -20.04
C LYS A 117 -4.59 0.13 -19.11
N ASN A 118 -4.01 0.80 -18.12
CA ASN A 118 -3.05 0.20 -17.20
C ASN A 118 -3.70 -0.30 -15.90
N MET A 119 -5.03 -0.18 -15.77
CA MET A 119 -5.78 -0.59 -14.58
C MET A 119 -5.24 0.04 -13.29
N TYR A 120 -4.77 1.30 -13.36
CA TYR A 120 -4.12 1.93 -12.21
C TYR A 120 -5.08 2.12 -11.04
N ILE A 121 -6.31 2.54 -11.32
CA ILE A 121 -7.32 2.75 -10.27
C ILE A 121 -7.82 1.42 -9.68
N ASP A 122 -7.89 0.37 -10.51
CA ASP A 122 -8.28 -0.97 -10.07
C ASP A 122 -7.21 -1.59 -9.17
N THR A 123 -5.93 -1.41 -9.51
CA THR A 123 -4.82 -1.87 -8.67
C THR A 123 -4.77 -1.08 -7.37
N HIS A 124 -4.88 0.25 -7.46
CA HIS A 124 -4.88 1.15 -6.30
C HIS A 124 -5.98 0.83 -5.29
N TYR A 125 -7.19 0.55 -5.76
CA TYR A 125 -8.32 0.12 -4.93
C TYR A 125 -8.54 -1.40 -4.96
N GLY A 126 -7.51 -2.21 -5.22
CA GLY A 126 -7.63 -3.66 -5.47
C GLY A 126 -8.38 -4.42 -4.40
N ALA A 127 -8.16 -4.10 -3.12
CA ALA A 127 -8.87 -4.70 -2.01
C ALA A 127 -10.38 -4.38 -2.00
N ILE A 128 -10.76 -3.18 -2.44
CA ILE A 128 -12.15 -2.71 -2.56
C ILE A 128 -12.78 -3.33 -3.81
N ALA A 129 -12.06 -3.27 -4.93
CA ALA A 129 -12.44 -3.80 -6.23
C ALA A 129 -12.74 -5.30 -6.15
N SER A 130 -11.84 -6.07 -5.55
CA SER A 130 -11.99 -7.51 -5.39
C SER A 130 -13.29 -7.86 -4.66
N LYS A 131 -13.59 -7.17 -3.55
CA LYS A 131 -14.85 -7.35 -2.80
C LYS A 131 -16.10 -6.88 -3.54
N ALA A 132 -15.97 -5.86 -4.39
CA ALA A 132 -17.07 -5.26 -5.12
C ALA A 132 -17.44 -6.01 -6.41
N VAL A 133 -16.47 -6.62 -7.10
CA VAL A 133 -16.71 -7.16 -8.45
C VAL A 133 -16.17 -8.57 -8.71
N LYS A 134 -15.32 -9.12 -7.83
CA LYS A 134 -14.67 -10.43 -8.03
C LYS A 134 -15.16 -11.49 -7.05
N LEU A 135 -15.00 -11.26 -5.75
CA LEU A 135 -15.34 -12.21 -4.70
C LEU A 135 -16.86 -12.34 -4.56
N LYS A 136 -17.30 -13.58 -4.31
CA LYS A 136 -18.66 -13.89 -3.88
C LYS A 136 -18.81 -13.62 -2.39
N PRO A 137 -20.04 -13.34 -1.90
CA PRO A 137 -20.29 -13.07 -0.49
C PRO A 137 -19.74 -14.14 0.47
N SER A 138 -19.79 -15.42 0.08
CA SER A 138 -19.26 -16.54 0.85
C SER A 138 -17.74 -16.59 0.94
N GLU A 139 -17.02 -15.85 0.09
CA GLU A 139 -15.56 -15.76 0.06
C GLU A 139 -15.04 -14.54 0.84
N LEU A 140 -15.95 -13.69 1.36
CA LEU A 140 -15.57 -12.48 2.09
C LEU A 140 -15.16 -12.81 3.53
N ASN A 141 -13.96 -12.36 3.92
CA ASN A 141 -13.50 -12.41 5.30
C ASN A 141 -14.10 -11.23 6.11
N VAL A 142 -15.36 -11.36 6.56
CA VAL A 142 -16.00 -10.36 7.43
C VAL A 142 -15.53 -10.56 8.87
N PRO A 143 -14.94 -9.53 9.53
CA PRO A 143 -14.51 -9.64 10.92
C PRO A 143 -15.67 -9.96 11.88
N ASP A 144 -15.38 -10.65 12.97
CA ASP A 144 -16.39 -11.03 13.98
C ASP A 144 -17.16 -9.81 14.53
N LYS A 145 -16.47 -8.66 14.69
CA LYS A 145 -17.09 -7.38 15.05
C LYS A 145 -18.09 -6.91 13.98
N GLY A 146 -17.70 -6.99 12.71
CA GLY A 146 -18.56 -6.61 11.58
C GLY A 146 -19.81 -7.49 11.46
N LYS A 147 -19.69 -8.80 11.71
CA LYS A 147 -20.84 -9.71 11.77
C LYS A 147 -21.82 -9.34 12.89
N LYS A 148 -21.32 -8.96 14.06
CA LYS A 148 -22.16 -8.48 15.18
C LYS A 148 -22.89 -7.20 14.82
N GLU A 149 -22.18 -6.21 14.27
CA GLU A 149 -22.77 -4.94 13.84
C GLU A 149 -23.81 -5.15 12.74
N PHE A 150 -23.57 -6.07 11.79
CA PHE A 150 -24.54 -6.48 10.78
C PHE A 150 -25.85 -6.97 11.40
N LYS A 151 -25.75 -7.85 12.40
CA LYS A 151 -26.92 -8.35 13.12
C LYS A 151 -27.64 -7.26 13.90
N GLU A 152 -26.91 -6.37 14.56
CA GLU A 152 -27.48 -5.26 15.34
C GLU A 152 -28.26 -4.29 14.45
N VAL A 153 -27.70 -3.92 13.30
CA VAL A 153 -28.29 -2.91 12.40
C VAL A 153 -29.42 -3.50 11.55
N PHE A 154 -29.24 -4.71 11.02
CA PHE A 154 -30.20 -5.30 10.07
C PHE A 154 -31.16 -6.33 10.68
N GLY A 155 -30.93 -6.74 11.93
CA GLY A 155 -31.73 -7.76 12.61
C GLY A 155 -31.56 -9.17 12.04
N GLU A 156 -30.54 -9.41 11.22
CA GLU A 156 -30.30 -10.68 10.53
C GLU A 156 -28.82 -11.09 10.70
N ASP A 157 -28.57 -12.39 10.91
CA ASP A 157 -27.21 -12.91 10.99
C ASP A 157 -26.53 -12.91 9.60
N TRP A 158 -25.23 -12.57 9.54
CA TRP A 158 -24.49 -12.45 8.28
C TRP A 158 -24.47 -13.77 7.50
N ASP A 159 -24.12 -14.88 8.15
CA ASP A 159 -23.98 -16.18 7.48
C ASP A 159 -25.36 -16.67 7.01
N THR A 160 -26.41 -16.38 7.76
CA THR A 160 -27.81 -16.61 7.34
C THR A 160 -28.21 -15.78 6.11
N ALA A 161 -27.86 -14.50 6.07
CA ALA A 161 -28.14 -13.63 4.92
C ALA A 161 -27.39 -14.08 3.65
N VAL A 162 -26.15 -14.55 3.80
CA VAL A 162 -25.36 -15.14 2.70
C VAL A 162 -26.02 -16.43 2.21
N ASN A 163 -26.32 -17.37 3.12
CA ASN A 163 -26.91 -18.67 2.77
C ASN A 163 -28.32 -18.56 2.18
N SER A 164 -29.07 -17.51 2.53
CA SER A 164 -30.38 -17.20 1.93
C SER A 164 -30.30 -16.42 0.61
N GLY A 165 -29.09 -16.16 0.10
CA GLY A 165 -28.90 -15.48 -1.19
C GLY A 165 -29.33 -14.00 -1.19
N LYS A 166 -29.26 -13.33 -0.04
CA LYS A 166 -29.62 -11.91 0.11
C LYS A 166 -28.43 -10.95 -0.03
N VAL A 167 -27.21 -11.46 0.10
CA VAL A 167 -25.98 -10.66 0.01
C VAL A 167 -25.38 -10.78 -1.38
N TYR A 168 -24.92 -9.67 -1.93
CA TYR A 168 -24.29 -9.58 -3.25
C TYR A 168 -23.08 -8.66 -3.19
N ASN A 169 -22.09 -8.89 -4.05
CA ASN A 169 -21.11 -7.85 -4.37
C ASN A 169 -21.79 -6.76 -5.25
N ALA A 170 -21.12 -5.62 -5.48
CA ALA A 170 -21.68 -4.52 -6.26
C ALA A 170 -22.10 -4.94 -7.67
N LYS A 171 -21.27 -5.71 -8.40
CA LYS A 171 -21.55 -6.14 -9.77
C LYS A 171 -22.80 -7.04 -9.86
N ASP A 172 -22.85 -8.06 -9.00
CA ASP A 172 -23.95 -9.02 -8.97
C ASP A 172 -25.23 -8.36 -8.43
N GLY A 173 -25.09 -7.46 -7.44
CA GLY A 173 -26.19 -6.70 -6.86
C GLY A 173 -26.81 -5.73 -7.87
N ALA A 174 -25.99 -5.02 -8.65
CA ALA A 174 -26.47 -4.18 -9.76
C ALA A 174 -27.27 -5.02 -10.77
N SER A 175 -26.71 -6.16 -11.19
CA SER A 175 -27.38 -7.09 -12.11
C SER A 175 -28.71 -7.61 -11.56
N LYS A 176 -28.75 -7.99 -10.28
CA LYS A 176 -29.96 -8.48 -9.59
C LYS A 176 -31.06 -7.42 -9.52
N LEU A 177 -30.69 -6.16 -9.37
CA LEU A 177 -31.62 -5.03 -9.27
C LEU A 177 -31.99 -4.41 -10.61
N GLY A 178 -31.40 -4.87 -11.72
CA GLY A 178 -31.57 -4.27 -13.04
C GLY A 178 -31.02 -2.84 -13.11
N LEU A 179 -29.92 -2.56 -12.40
CA LEU A 179 -29.26 -1.27 -12.32
C LEU A 179 -27.90 -1.32 -13.01
N ASP A 180 -27.47 -0.20 -13.56
CA ASP A 180 -26.08 0.04 -13.97
C ASP A 180 -25.26 0.63 -12.80
N ALA A 181 -24.02 1.04 -13.07
CA ALA A 181 -23.13 1.61 -12.06
C ALA A 181 -23.68 2.89 -11.43
N GLU A 182 -24.28 3.76 -12.24
CA GLU A 182 -24.84 5.03 -11.78
C GLU A 182 -26.12 4.80 -10.97
N GLY A 183 -27.01 3.94 -11.46
CA GLY A 183 -28.24 3.55 -10.78
C GLY A 183 -28.00 2.91 -9.42
N LEU A 184 -27.02 2.00 -9.31
CA LEU A 184 -26.65 1.42 -8.02
C LEU A 184 -26.07 2.49 -7.08
N ASN A 185 -25.17 3.35 -7.57
CA ASN A 185 -24.57 4.41 -6.76
C ASN A 185 -25.62 5.42 -6.28
N LYS A 186 -26.64 5.72 -7.09
CA LYS A 186 -27.76 6.58 -6.70
C LYS A 186 -28.53 6.00 -5.53
N GLU A 187 -28.82 4.71 -5.52
CA GLU A 187 -29.46 4.07 -4.36
C GLU A 187 -28.51 4.00 -3.16
N TRP A 188 -27.22 3.70 -3.39
CA TRP A 188 -26.19 3.66 -2.34
C TRP A 188 -26.01 5.01 -1.64
N SER A 189 -26.07 6.12 -2.38
CA SER A 189 -25.87 7.48 -1.85
C SER A 189 -26.95 7.93 -0.86
N LYS A 190 -28.10 7.23 -0.82
CA LYS A 190 -29.19 7.50 0.13
C LYS A 190 -28.96 6.85 1.49
N LEU A 191 -28.00 5.92 1.58
CA LEU A 191 -27.74 5.16 2.78
C LEU A 191 -27.01 5.99 3.82
N THR A 192 -27.37 5.77 5.08
CA THR A 192 -26.85 6.39 6.29
C THR A 192 -26.09 5.36 7.13
N ARG A 193 -24.85 5.71 7.52
CA ARG A 193 -24.02 4.84 8.37
C ARG A 193 -24.70 4.54 9.71
N GLY A 194 -24.65 3.27 10.13
CA GLY A 194 -25.27 2.78 11.36
C GLY A 194 -26.77 2.51 11.25
N LYS A 195 -27.41 2.81 10.12
CA LYS A 195 -28.84 2.53 9.88
C LYS A 195 -29.06 1.52 8.78
N ASP A 196 -28.56 1.81 7.59
CA ASP A 196 -28.70 0.97 6.40
C ASP A 196 -27.36 0.79 5.66
N LEU A 197 -26.26 1.27 6.25
CA LEU A 197 -24.89 1.12 5.80
C LEU A 197 -23.95 0.83 6.97
N ILE A 198 -23.07 -0.16 6.83
CA ILE A 198 -22.11 -0.60 7.83
C ILE A 198 -20.71 -0.59 7.23
N LYS A 199 -19.69 -0.26 8.05
CA LYS A 199 -18.27 -0.35 7.70
C LYS A 199 -17.64 -1.52 8.47
N PHE A 200 -17.29 -2.59 7.77
CA PHE A 200 -16.60 -3.73 8.37
C PHE A 200 -15.11 -3.47 8.63
N GLY A 201 -14.48 -2.60 7.82
CA GLY A 201 -13.05 -2.28 7.89
C GLY A 201 -12.64 -1.24 6.85
N GLY A 202 -11.33 -1.02 6.69
CA GLY A 202 -10.78 -0.16 5.63
C GLY A 202 -11.34 -0.55 4.25
N GLY A 203 -12.01 0.39 3.57
CA GLY A 203 -12.57 0.14 2.23
C GLY A 203 -13.62 -0.98 2.11
N PHE A 204 -14.16 -1.51 3.23
CA PHE A 204 -15.07 -2.65 3.24
C PHE A 204 -16.41 -2.29 3.89
N TYR A 205 -17.45 -2.13 3.06
CA TYR A 205 -18.77 -1.67 3.45
C TYR A 205 -19.87 -2.62 2.96
N CYS A 206 -20.95 -2.70 3.73
CA CYS A 206 -22.17 -3.40 3.36
C CYS A 206 -23.39 -2.49 3.57
N GLY A 207 -24.19 -2.31 2.53
CA GLY A 207 -25.39 -1.47 2.56
C GLY A 207 -26.64 -2.23 2.15
N LYS A 208 -27.78 -1.92 2.77
CA LYS A 208 -29.08 -2.48 2.38
C LYS A 208 -29.68 -1.64 1.26
N VAL A 209 -29.59 -2.14 0.03
CA VAL A 209 -30.11 -1.48 -1.16
C VAL A 209 -31.42 -2.16 -1.55
N LYS A 210 -32.54 -1.42 -1.43
CA LYS A 210 -33.90 -1.96 -1.60
C LYS A 210 -34.11 -3.18 -0.67
N ASN A 211 -34.21 -4.38 -1.23
CA ASN A 211 -34.48 -5.63 -0.52
C ASN A 211 -33.27 -6.59 -0.44
N ILE A 212 -32.07 -6.14 -0.83
CA ILE A 212 -30.84 -6.94 -0.78
C ILE A 212 -29.71 -6.20 -0.04
N TYR A 213 -28.68 -6.95 0.36
CA TYR A 213 -27.44 -6.37 0.90
C TYR A 213 -26.38 -6.35 -0.20
N VAL A 214 -25.74 -5.19 -0.38
CA VAL A 214 -24.72 -4.97 -1.39
C VAL A 214 -23.40 -4.61 -0.72
N VAL A 215 -22.32 -5.27 -1.12
CA VAL A 215 -20.97 -4.97 -0.68
C VAL A 215 -20.32 -3.95 -1.62
N ASN A 216 -19.81 -2.86 -1.05
CA ASN A 216 -19.10 -1.79 -1.77
C ASN A 216 -19.83 -1.25 -3.02
N GLY A 217 -21.14 -1.00 -2.94
CA GLY A 217 -21.99 -0.60 -4.07
C GLY A 217 -21.61 0.71 -4.77
N PHE A 218 -20.78 1.54 -4.12
CA PHE A 218 -20.21 2.76 -4.73
C PHE A 218 -19.09 2.49 -5.75
N TYR A 219 -18.44 1.32 -5.69
CA TYR A 219 -17.16 1.09 -6.37
C TYR A 219 -17.23 1.28 -7.88
N MET A 220 -18.30 0.80 -8.53
CA MET A 220 -18.40 0.84 -10.00
C MET A 220 -18.48 2.28 -10.52
N SER A 221 -19.25 3.14 -9.85
CA SER A 221 -19.34 4.57 -10.18
C SER A 221 -18.05 5.31 -9.82
N MET A 222 -17.43 4.96 -8.68
CA MET A 222 -16.12 5.49 -8.32
C MET A 222 -15.07 5.19 -9.40
N ARG A 223 -14.97 3.94 -9.89
CA ARG A 223 -14.05 3.56 -10.96
C ARG A 223 -14.30 4.39 -12.23
N ALA A 224 -15.57 4.51 -12.64
CA ALA A 224 -15.95 5.27 -13.83
C ALA A 224 -15.48 6.73 -13.77
N ALA A 225 -15.53 7.37 -12.59
CA ALA A 225 -15.06 8.75 -12.42
C ALA A 225 -13.57 8.96 -12.75
N TYR A 226 -12.74 7.91 -12.73
CA TYR A 226 -11.32 7.97 -13.11
C TYR A 226 -11.05 7.51 -14.55
N CYS A 227 -11.93 6.71 -15.14
CA CYS A 227 -11.72 6.08 -16.44
C CYS A 227 -12.54 6.73 -17.57
N ASN A 228 -13.52 7.58 -17.26
CA ASN A 228 -14.30 8.25 -18.31
C ASN A 228 -13.41 9.15 -19.19
N PRO A 229 -13.64 9.18 -20.51
CA PRO A 229 -12.83 10.01 -21.42
C PRO A 229 -12.74 11.47 -20.98
N GLY A 230 -11.54 12.03 -21.04
CA GLY A 230 -11.28 13.42 -20.63
C GLY A 230 -11.08 13.63 -19.12
N GLU A 231 -11.31 12.61 -18.29
CA GLU A 231 -10.95 12.67 -16.87
C GLU A 231 -9.43 12.57 -16.67
N LYS A 232 -8.95 13.03 -15.52
CA LYS A 232 -7.53 12.99 -15.16
C LYS A 232 -7.31 13.14 -13.67
N ILE A 233 -6.15 12.71 -13.21
CA ILE A 233 -5.61 13.08 -11.90
C ILE A 233 -4.40 14.00 -12.04
N ARG A 234 -4.22 14.91 -11.08
CA ARG A 234 -2.95 15.60 -10.85
C ARG A 234 -2.27 14.97 -9.66
N TRP A 235 -1.09 14.39 -9.84
CA TRP A 235 -0.40 13.66 -8.79
C TRP A 235 0.85 14.39 -8.32
N TYR A 236 1.25 14.08 -7.09
CA TYR A 236 2.41 14.61 -6.39
C TYR A 236 3.07 13.47 -5.62
N THR A 237 4.40 13.47 -5.60
CA THR A 237 5.15 12.79 -4.53
C THR A 237 5.63 13.83 -3.55
N VAL A 238 5.45 13.57 -2.27
CA VAL A 238 5.75 14.52 -1.20
C VAL A 238 6.58 13.86 -0.11
N ASN A 239 7.32 14.65 0.66
CA ASN A 239 8.30 14.13 1.60
C ASN A 239 8.50 15.07 2.80
N TRP A 240 8.63 14.49 4.00
CA TRP A 240 8.90 15.22 5.25
C TRP A 240 9.65 14.33 6.25
N ASN A 241 10.13 14.92 7.35
CA ASN A 241 10.84 14.19 8.41
C ASN A 241 9.81 13.59 9.39
N THR A 242 9.98 12.32 9.78
CA THR A 242 9.10 11.65 10.76
C THR A 242 9.08 12.38 12.11
N ASP A 243 10.19 13.00 12.50
CA ASP A 243 10.30 13.75 13.76
C ASP A 243 9.50 15.08 13.75
N SER A 244 9.05 15.54 12.57
CA SER A 244 8.38 16.85 12.41
C SER A 244 6.87 16.79 12.27
N LEU A 245 6.34 15.68 11.73
CA LEU A 245 4.91 15.49 11.47
C LEU A 245 4.65 13.99 11.34
N SER A 246 3.82 13.44 12.22
CA SER A 246 3.42 12.03 12.12
C SER A 246 2.55 11.79 10.89
N TRP A 247 2.52 10.56 10.40
CA TRP A 247 1.64 10.17 9.29
C TRP A 247 0.16 10.36 9.63
N GLU A 248 -0.22 10.02 10.87
CA GLU A 248 -1.56 10.26 11.40
C GLU A 248 -1.96 11.74 11.32
N ASP A 249 -1.06 12.66 11.72
CA ASP A 249 -1.32 14.10 11.66
C ASP A 249 -1.32 14.64 10.23
N PHE A 250 -0.46 14.11 9.36
CA PHE A 250 -0.51 14.40 7.93
C PHE A 250 -1.90 14.07 7.35
N ARG A 251 -2.46 12.91 7.68
CA ARG A 251 -3.79 12.52 7.19
C ARG A 251 -4.94 13.25 7.87
N SER A 252 -4.91 13.37 9.19
CA SER A 252 -6.04 13.89 9.98
C SER A 252 -6.09 15.41 10.02
N LYS A 253 -4.93 16.09 10.08
CA LYS A 253 -4.83 17.56 10.24
C LYS A 253 -4.50 18.28 8.95
N VAL A 254 -3.53 17.79 8.17
CA VAL A 254 -3.10 18.47 6.92
C VAL A 254 -4.04 18.15 5.78
N LEU A 255 -4.24 16.87 5.47
CA LEU A 255 -5.16 16.43 4.42
C LEU A 255 -6.63 16.64 4.85
N GLY A 256 -6.99 16.20 6.05
CA GLY A 256 -8.33 16.29 6.62
C GLY A 256 -9.14 15.00 6.47
N ALA A 257 -10.21 14.87 7.28
CA ALA A 257 -11.09 13.70 7.26
C ALA A 257 -11.68 13.40 5.87
N THR A 258 -11.95 12.12 5.59
CA THR A 258 -12.49 11.66 4.29
C THR A 258 -13.80 12.34 3.93
N ASP A 259 -14.69 12.54 4.92
CA ASP A 259 -15.83 13.45 4.79
C ASP A 259 -15.33 14.88 5.07
N PRO A 260 -15.29 15.77 4.05
CA PRO A 260 -14.76 17.12 4.22
C PRO A 260 -15.52 17.96 5.26
N SER A 261 -16.79 17.65 5.54
CA SER A 261 -17.59 18.39 6.53
C SER A 261 -17.11 18.13 7.96
N SER A 262 -16.51 16.97 8.20
CA SER A 262 -15.90 16.55 9.46
C SER A 262 -14.41 16.89 9.54
N ALA A 263 -13.81 17.37 8.45
CA ALA A 263 -12.40 17.72 8.42
C ALA A 263 -12.13 19.05 9.18
N PRO A 264 -10.99 19.15 9.90
CA PRO A 264 -10.66 20.35 10.64
C PRO A 264 -10.49 21.55 9.71
N LYS A 265 -10.92 22.73 10.17
CA LYS A 265 -10.73 23.99 9.43
C LYS A 265 -9.25 24.20 9.11
N GLY A 266 -8.98 24.63 7.88
CA GLY A 266 -7.62 24.82 7.37
C GLY A 266 -6.99 23.58 6.74
N SER A 267 -7.54 22.38 6.93
CA SER A 267 -7.09 21.18 6.18
C SER A 267 -7.43 21.31 4.69
N ILE A 268 -6.72 20.56 3.83
CA ILE A 268 -6.90 20.62 2.37
C ILE A 268 -8.33 20.28 1.97
N ARG A 269 -8.86 19.13 2.44
CA ARG A 269 -10.23 18.71 2.12
C ARG A 269 -11.26 19.73 2.60
N ARG A 270 -11.05 20.30 3.79
CA ARG A 270 -11.95 21.31 4.34
C ARG A 270 -11.91 22.60 3.55
N THR A 271 -10.72 23.05 3.14
CA THR A 271 -10.54 24.25 2.32
C THR A 271 -11.22 24.07 0.96
N ILE A 272 -11.06 22.92 0.31
CA ILE A 272 -11.75 22.60 -0.95
C ILE A 272 -13.27 22.61 -0.77
N LEU A 273 -13.79 22.08 0.34
CA LEU A 273 -15.22 22.12 0.65
C LEU A 273 -15.73 23.55 0.85
N ASP A 274 -15.04 24.34 1.67
CA ASP A 274 -15.48 25.69 2.05
C ASP A 274 -15.44 26.63 0.81
N ASP A 275 -14.42 26.49 -0.05
CA ASP A 275 -14.18 27.36 -1.19
C ASP A 275 -14.60 26.78 -2.55
N TYR A 276 -15.32 25.64 -2.59
CA TYR A 276 -15.56 24.88 -3.83
C TYR A 276 -16.09 25.73 -5.00
N LYS A 277 -16.99 26.69 -4.74
CA LYS A 277 -17.50 27.62 -5.77
C LYS A 277 -16.43 28.57 -6.29
N ALA A 278 -15.60 29.13 -5.40
CA ALA A 278 -14.51 30.02 -5.77
C ALA A 278 -13.40 29.27 -6.54
N LEU A 279 -13.24 27.98 -6.23
CA LEU A 279 -12.37 27.05 -6.96
C LEU A 279 -12.97 26.61 -8.30
N GLY A 280 -14.21 26.99 -8.63
CA GLY A 280 -14.89 26.66 -9.89
C GLY A 280 -15.43 25.23 -9.95
N LEU A 281 -15.60 24.55 -8.82
CA LEU A 281 -16.17 23.20 -8.77
C LEU A 281 -17.70 23.26 -8.90
N GLU A 282 -18.25 22.40 -9.76
CA GLU A 282 -19.69 22.37 -10.05
C GLU A 282 -20.53 21.88 -8.88
N SER A 283 -20.03 20.85 -8.17
CA SER A 283 -20.73 20.20 -7.07
C SER A 283 -20.02 20.45 -5.75
N LYS A 284 -20.82 20.50 -4.67
CA LYS A 284 -20.29 20.60 -3.32
C LYS A 284 -19.56 19.28 -2.99
N PRO A 285 -18.29 19.34 -2.52
CA PRO A 285 -17.55 18.14 -2.12
C PRO A 285 -18.29 17.28 -1.11
N ASN A 286 -18.12 15.96 -1.24
CA ASN A 286 -18.72 14.94 -0.38
C ASN A 286 -17.69 13.86 -0.06
N THR A 287 -18.08 12.77 0.63
CA THR A 287 -17.16 11.70 1.03
C THR A 287 -16.44 11.01 -0.14
N GLY A 288 -17.11 10.82 -1.28
CA GLY A 288 -16.50 10.24 -2.49
C GLY A 288 -15.67 11.28 -3.25
N ASP A 289 -16.28 12.42 -3.48
CA ASP A 289 -15.70 13.58 -4.17
C ASP A 289 -15.18 14.61 -3.16
N ASN A 290 -14.10 14.23 -2.46
CA ASN A 290 -13.51 15.00 -1.37
C ASN A 290 -12.25 15.79 -1.78
N GLY A 291 -12.10 16.14 -3.05
CA GLY A 291 -10.94 16.86 -3.58
C GLY A 291 -9.70 16.01 -3.82
N VAL A 292 -9.16 15.37 -2.78
CA VAL A 292 -7.82 14.78 -2.79
C VAL A 292 -7.72 13.40 -2.14
N HIS A 293 -6.78 12.61 -2.66
CA HIS A 293 -6.26 11.37 -2.08
C HIS A 293 -4.86 11.59 -1.52
N ALA A 294 -4.51 10.89 -0.43
CA ALA A 294 -3.13 10.66 -0.02
C ALA A 294 -2.97 9.25 0.54
N SER A 295 -1.78 8.67 0.37
CA SER A 295 -1.40 7.36 0.90
C SER A 295 -1.71 7.21 2.39
N ALA A 296 -2.18 6.03 2.81
CA ALA A 296 -2.58 5.74 4.19
C ALA A 296 -1.43 5.32 5.12
N SER A 297 -0.29 4.90 4.55
CA SER A 297 0.94 4.53 5.25
C SER A 297 2.17 4.62 4.32
N PRO A 298 3.41 4.58 4.86
CA PRO A 298 4.62 4.47 4.05
C PRO A 298 4.63 3.26 3.12
N PHE A 299 4.03 2.15 3.56
CA PHE A 299 3.94 0.92 2.77
C PHE A 299 2.95 1.06 1.61
N GLU A 300 1.76 1.60 1.85
CA GLU A 300 0.81 1.90 0.77
C GLU A 300 1.37 2.96 -0.18
N ALA A 301 2.10 3.95 0.33
CA ALA A 301 2.74 4.95 -0.51
C ALA A 301 3.78 4.33 -1.48
N LEU A 302 4.54 3.32 -1.02
CA LEU A 302 5.39 2.51 -1.90
C LEU A 302 4.56 1.78 -2.96
N ALA A 303 3.51 1.07 -2.56
CA ALA A 303 2.63 0.33 -3.47
C ALA A 303 2.02 1.26 -4.54
N GLU A 304 1.57 2.44 -4.13
CA GLU A 304 1.03 3.47 -5.01
C GLU A 304 2.08 4.02 -5.98
N ARG A 305 3.29 4.34 -5.53
CA ARG A 305 4.36 4.82 -6.44
C ARG A 305 4.79 3.74 -7.43
N VAL A 306 4.81 2.47 -7.02
CA VAL A 306 5.07 1.34 -7.94
C VAL A 306 3.96 1.24 -8.99
N ASN A 307 2.70 1.34 -8.58
CA ASN A 307 1.54 1.25 -9.46
C ASN A 307 1.45 2.44 -10.43
N TRP A 308 1.37 3.66 -9.90
CA TRP A 308 1.07 4.87 -10.66
C TRP A 308 2.27 5.42 -11.43
N LEU A 309 3.48 5.29 -10.89
CA LEU A 309 4.69 5.93 -11.43
C LEU A 309 5.70 4.93 -11.99
N GLY A 310 5.40 3.62 -11.95
CA GLY A 310 6.31 2.57 -12.42
C GLY A 310 7.64 2.51 -11.66
N LYS A 311 7.70 3.10 -10.45
CA LYS A 311 8.91 3.06 -9.62
C LYS A 311 9.25 1.62 -9.26
N LYS A 312 10.53 1.29 -9.23
CA LYS A 312 11.00 -0.02 -8.73
C LYS A 312 11.12 0.04 -7.22
N ILE A 313 10.76 -1.06 -6.54
CA ILE A 313 10.89 -1.22 -5.08
C ILE A 313 12.34 -0.94 -4.63
N GLU A 314 13.32 -1.35 -5.43
CA GLU A 314 14.75 -1.16 -5.13
C GLU A 314 15.21 0.30 -5.24
N ASP A 315 14.49 1.14 -5.98
CA ASP A 315 14.82 2.54 -6.18
C ASP A 315 14.05 3.46 -5.20
N ASP A 316 12.99 2.93 -4.59
CA ASP A 316 12.15 3.64 -3.63
C ASP A 316 12.79 3.72 -2.24
N GLY A 317 12.68 4.89 -1.58
CA GLY A 317 13.28 5.11 -0.27
C GLY A 317 12.75 4.16 0.81
N PHE A 318 11.44 3.92 0.86
CA PHE A 318 10.85 2.98 1.82
C PHE A 318 11.09 1.53 1.39
N GLY A 319 10.99 1.25 0.08
CA GLY A 319 11.28 -0.06 -0.50
C GLY A 319 12.70 -0.56 -0.19
N LYS A 320 13.72 0.31 -0.26
CA LYS A 320 15.09 0.01 0.17
C LYS A 320 15.16 -0.37 1.65
N GLY A 321 14.42 0.33 2.51
CA GLY A 321 14.33 0.01 3.94
C GLY A 321 13.76 -1.38 4.20
N LEU A 322 12.70 -1.76 3.49
CA LEU A 322 12.10 -3.10 3.58
C LEU A 322 13.08 -4.20 3.14
N LEU A 323 13.80 -3.97 2.04
CA LEU A 323 14.80 -4.90 1.54
C LEU A 323 15.98 -5.05 2.52
N ALA A 324 16.42 -3.94 3.13
CA ALA A 324 17.45 -3.93 4.17
C ALA A 324 16.99 -4.63 5.46
N LYS A 325 15.69 -4.60 5.79
CA LYS A 325 15.06 -5.44 6.82
C LYS A 325 14.93 -6.92 6.44
N GLY A 326 15.42 -7.33 5.27
CA GLY A 326 15.36 -8.71 4.80
C GLY A 326 13.95 -9.15 4.40
N ILE A 327 13.05 -8.23 4.05
CA ILE A 327 11.74 -8.56 3.48
C ILE A 327 11.95 -8.85 1.98
N PRO A 328 11.65 -10.06 1.48
CA PRO A 328 11.86 -10.38 0.07
C PRO A 328 10.97 -9.52 -0.84
N LYS A 329 11.49 -9.13 -2.01
CA LYS A 329 10.71 -8.38 -3.02
C LYS A 329 9.37 -9.06 -3.36
N ALA A 330 9.35 -10.39 -3.43
CA ALA A 330 8.13 -11.15 -3.70
C ALA A 330 7.08 -10.98 -2.59
N THR A 331 7.51 -10.98 -1.32
CA THR A 331 6.64 -10.67 -0.17
C THR A 331 6.13 -9.23 -0.23
N ILE A 332 6.99 -8.25 -0.53
CA ILE A 332 6.57 -6.83 -0.68
C ILE A 332 5.49 -6.70 -1.76
N LYS A 333 5.67 -7.34 -2.92
CA LYS A 333 4.68 -7.35 -4.00
C LYS A 333 3.36 -7.98 -3.57
N LYS A 334 3.41 -9.15 -2.92
CA LYS A 334 2.22 -9.83 -2.40
C LYS A 334 1.47 -8.95 -1.38
N TRP A 335 2.19 -8.36 -0.43
CA TRP A 335 1.62 -7.45 0.55
C TRP A 335 1.03 -6.19 -0.08
N SER A 336 1.57 -5.71 -1.21
CA SER A 336 1.02 -4.55 -1.95
C SER A 336 -0.37 -4.79 -2.52
N GLU A 337 -0.86 -6.04 -2.53
CA GLU A 337 -2.22 -6.42 -2.90
C GLU A 337 -3.17 -6.48 -1.69
N ASP A 338 -2.79 -5.89 -0.56
CA ASP A 338 -3.49 -5.96 0.73
C ASP A 338 -3.64 -7.40 1.26
N ALA A 339 -2.52 -8.14 1.28
CA ALA A 339 -2.50 -9.52 1.73
C ALA A 339 -3.03 -9.67 3.17
N GLN A 340 -3.73 -10.79 3.40
CA GLN A 340 -4.11 -11.21 4.75
C GLN A 340 -2.89 -11.85 5.44
N VAL A 341 -2.50 -11.30 6.58
CA VAL A 341 -1.28 -11.65 7.31
C VAL A 341 -1.57 -11.92 8.79
N THR A 342 -0.63 -12.57 9.48
CA THR A 342 -0.59 -12.61 10.94
C THR A 342 0.51 -11.70 11.45
N VAL A 343 0.27 -11.08 12.60
CA VAL A 343 1.21 -10.18 13.27
C VAL A 343 1.53 -10.75 14.64
N GLU A 344 2.81 -11.03 14.87
CA GLU A 344 3.30 -11.59 16.14
C GLU A 344 2.88 -10.73 17.33
N GLY A 345 2.19 -11.34 18.30
CA GLY A 345 1.71 -10.67 19.51
C GLY A 345 0.43 -9.82 19.34
N GLU A 346 -0.06 -9.61 18.12
CA GLU A 346 -1.28 -8.83 17.85
C GLU A 346 -2.42 -9.70 17.30
N THR A 347 -2.12 -10.68 16.44
CA THR A 347 -3.12 -11.53 15.81
C THR A 347 -3.33 -12.82 16.60
N LYS A 348 -4.59 -13.19 16.87
CA LYS A 348 -4.94 -14.46 17.52
C LYS A 348 -4.70 -15.66 16.60
N ASP A 349 -4.45 -16.82 17.19
CA ASP A 349 -4.25 -18.08 16.45
C ASP A 349 -5.40 -18.36 15.47
N GLY A 350 -5.04 -18.74 14.24
CA GLY A 350 -5.99 -19.04 13.16
C GLY A 350 -6.75 -17.83 12.60
N LYS A 351 -6.44 -16.60 13.05
CA LYS A 351 -6.99 -15.35 12.49
C LYS A 351 -5.94 -14.65 11.65
N THR A 352 -6.40 -13.80 10.74
CA THR A 352 -5.56 -12.93 9.91
C THR A 352 -6.12 -11.52 9.89
N THR A 353 -5.31 -10.56 9.47
CA THR A 353 -5.69 -9.16 9.29
C THR A 353 -5.11 -8.61 7.97
N SER A 354 -5.64 -7.50 7.49
CA SER A 354 -5.08 -6.76 6.35
C SER A 354 -3.70 -6.18 6.71
N VAL A 355 -2.72 -6.32 5.81
CA VAL A 355 -1.40 -5.70 5.97
C VAL A 355 -1.46 -4.18 5.87
N PHE A 356 -2.38 -3.63 5.07
CA PHE A 356 -2.61 -2.18 5.02
C PHE A 356 -3.20 -1.67 6.33
N ASP A 357 -4.27 -2.30 6.85
CA ASP A 357 -4.85 -1.95 8.15
C ASP A 357 -3.82 -2.08 9.29
N THR A 358 -2.88 -3.03 9.18
CA THR A 358 -1.82 -3.25 10.18
C THR A 358 -0.80 -2.11 10.25
N LEU A 359 -0.53 -1.47 9.11
CA LEU A 359 0.50 -0.45 8.92
C LEU A 359 -0.08 0.96 8.76
N GLU A 360 -1.41 1.11 8.73
CA GLU A 360 -2.13 2.37 8.60
C GLU A 360 -1.67 3.38 9.67
N ASP A 361 -1.49 4.65 9.26
CA ASP A 361 -1.13 5.78 10.12
C ASP A 361 0.22 5.68 10.86
N LEU A 362 0.99 4.62 10.63
CA LEU A 362 2.33 4.48 11.19
C LEU A 362 3.36 5.29 10.40
N ASP A 363 4.30 5.90 11.12
CA ASP A 363 5.48 6.53 10.53
C ASP A 363 6.44 5.48 9.92
N ALA A 364 7.34 5.94 9.05
CA ALA A 364 8.26 5.05 8.32
C ALA A 364 9.14 4.21 9.25
N ASP A 365 9.67 4.76 10.33
CA ASP A 365 10.48 4.04 11.32
C ASP A 365 9.68 2.94 12.04
N THR A 366 8.50 3.29 12.54
CA THR A 366 7.60 2.39 13.26
C THR A 366 7.10 1.28 12.34
N SER A 367 6.78 1.62 11.09
CA SER A 367 6.43 0.65 10.05
C SER A 367 7.57 -0.33 9.78
N LEU A 368 8.82 0.14 9.64
CA LEU A 368 9.99 -0.71 9.40
C LEU A 368 10.31 -1.65 10.57
N VAL A 369 9.96 -1.26 11.80
CA VAL A 369 10.01 -2.18 12.95
C VAL A 369 8.88 -3.20 12.89
N LYS A 370 7.65 -2.76 12.59
CA LYS A 370 6.46 -3.61 12.60
C LYS A 370 6.51 -4.71 11.53
N VAL A 371 7.00 -4.43 10.33
CA VAL A 371 7.07 -5.42 9.23
C VAL A 371 7.88 -6.68 9.56
N SER A 372 8.81 -6.62 10.52
CA SER A 372 9.56 -7.80 10.95
C SER A 372 8.72 -8.81 11.75
N LYS A 373 7.58 -8.37 12.29
CA LYS A 373 6.61 -9.18 13.05
C LYS A 373 5.49 -9.76 12.18
N ILE A 374 5.46 -9.41 10.89
CA ILE A 374 4.40 -9.81 9.96
C ILE A 374 4.79 -11.09 9.24
N SER A 375 3.84 -12.03 9.12
CA SER A 375 4.01 -13.27 8.35
C SER A 375 4.38 -12.97 6.89
N LYS A 376 5.45 -13.61 6.39
CA LYS A 376 6.05 -13.34 5.08
C LYS A 376 5.42 -14.11 3.92
#